data_AF-A0A7Y5NTF1-F1
#
_entry.id   AF-A0A7Y5NTF1-F1
#
_cell.length_a   1.000
_cell.length_b   1.000
_cell.length_c   1.000
_cell.angle_alpha   90.00
_cell.angle_beta   90.00
_cell.angle_gamma   90.00
#
_symmetry.space_group_name_H-M   'P 1'
#
loop_
_entity.id
_entity.type
_entity.pdbx_description
1 polymer ?
#
loop_
_entity_poly.entity_id
_entity_poly.type
_entity_poly.pdbx_seq_one_letter_code
_entity_poly.pdbx_strand_id
1 'polypeptide(L)'
;MKKLRYRPTAPPQSGWLALILTLVACDGAAGTSTPDDGNETCDGGNGGGSAQPPREEPDDELTPLRLLRRSSIVLVGAPPTVGQLAEITALSDEAARFAYVDEFIDAAMEDPRFYRLSFEHAQKWMNIPLIENTADEPEYGPKQQRLVVPCPDGTALAGAAMYYWRANPDSECAAGAPTIDVEPWWEPGTTLKLAGAAANTTNEGIENINGNPVEVQCDGVPRGTCGCGNNAIGCWTGTTSGYLPFIAGNPKGQRRLLAEEPARLYAHIVWQDRPLTDLVLADYSVGPTELQSAYIRQGIAGGALELQHDDTWWNPATMGSPPVDPEHEGTDAWAWREYTISARNPFFLAERDYKFDPRAEAGPSRGFPSAGALTSLGFLDAYPRERLRAARALEVFACEELLPPAAIEFNPYETDPGREGPCQHCHTRIDTAALHFKRFAKRGSAFEGWGASYYMPGVGEKWQWDPVWRTGEYPYGVEPFAQWNKWYRPGSLMTPATEAEAEENPYALFLDFLPPEETLLGQHGDGTVGPLGFAKLIVAAGAFDRCMVRRMHDRILGRDLDPTTEAAYIQTLADEFVEGGRLVRPFIRSLMQSTYFRRGL
;
A
#
# COMPACT_ATOMS: atom_id res chain seq x y z
N MET A 1 48.56 -1.26 28.05
CA MET A 1 47.64 -0.11 27.98
C MET A 1 46.26 -0.58 28.42
N LYS A 2 45.66 0.08 29.43
CA LYS A 2 44.41 -0.31 30.09
C LYS A 2 43.19 -0.16 29.15
N LYS A 3 42.37 -1.20 29.05
CA LYS A 3 41.05 -1.18 28.37
C LYS A 3 40.04 -0.39 29.20
N LEU A 4 39.52 0.71 28.65
CA LEU A 4 38.35 1.42 29.17
C LEU A 4 37.09 0.77 28.60
N ARG A 5 36.25 0.21 29.49
CA ARG A 5 34.89 -0.25 29.17
C ARG A 5 33.95 0.95 29.23
N TYR A 6 33.27 1.25 28.12
CA TYR A 6 32.19 2.21 28.06
C TYR A 6 30.89 1.54 28.51
N ARG A 7 30.24 2.07 29.55
CA ARG A 7 28.88 1.72 29.96
C ARG A 7 27.93 2.77 29.40
N PRO A 8 26.84 2.43 28.69
CA PRO A 8 25.84 3.40 28.30
C PRO A 8 25.01 3.81 29.51
N THR A 9 24.90 5.11 29.71
CA THR A 9 24.02 5.77 30.69
C THR A 9 22.60 5.88 30.13
N ALA A 10 21.61 5.48 30.93
CA ALA A 10 20.19 5.68 30.66
C ALA A 10 19.83 7.19 30.62
N PRO A 11 18.82 7.61 29.83
CA PRO A 11 18.37 9.00 29.80
C PRO A 11 17.59 9.37 31.07
N PRO A 12 17.59 10.66 31.46
CA PRO A 12 17.00 11.12 32.72
C PRO A 12 15.47 11.16 32.64
N GLN A 13 14.82 10.62 33.68
CA GLN A 13 13.40 10.83 33.96
C GLN A 13 13.20 12.26 34.45
N SER A 14 12.51 13.08 33.66
CA SER A 14 12.00 14.39 34.07
C SER A 14 10.63 14.21 34.72
N GLY A 15 10.59 14.24 36.05
CA GLY A 15 9.37 14.44 36.82
C GLY A 15 9.00 15.91 36.90
N TRP A 16 7.73 16.23 36.66
CA TRP A 16 7.13 17.53 37.03
C TRP A 16 5.71 17.32 37.58
N LEU A 17 5.63 17.52 38.90
CA LEU A 17 4.62 18.26 39.65
C LEU A 17 3.13 18.03 39.36
N ALA A 18 2.51 17.30 40.28
CA ALA A 18 1.09 17.36 40.59
C ALA A 18 0.69 18.75 41.11
N LEU A 19 -0.34 19.34 40.51
CA LEU A 19 -1.00 20.54 41.02
C LEU A 19 -2.33 20.15 41.67
N ILE A 20 -2.41 20.41 42.96
CA ILE A 20 -3.59 20.23 43.82
C ILE A 20 -4.63 21.30 43.44
N LEU A 21 -5.85 20.88 43.11
CA LEU A 21 -7.01 21.77 43.00
C LEU A 21 -8.03 21.39 44.07
N THR A 22 -8.11 22.26 45.08
CA THR A 22 -9.04 22.22 46.20
C THR A 22 -10.46 22.54 45.76
N LEU A 23 -11.39 21.73 46.28
CA LEU A 23 -12.83 21.91 46.28
C LEU A 23 -13.26 23.28 46.85
N VAL A 24 -14.20 23.94 46.17
CA VAL A 24 -15.13 24.90 46.80
C VAL A 24 -16.53 24.44 46.48
N ALA A 25 -17.25 24.06 47.54
CA ALA A 25 -18.67 23.77 47.54
C ALA A 25 -19.48 25.07 47.52
N CYS A 26 -20.58 25.09 46.77
CA CYS A 26 -21.72 25.95 47.03
C CYS A 26 -22.96 25.06 47.16
N ASP A 27 -23.48 25.01 48.38
CA ASP A 27 -24.79 24.48 48.74
C ASP A 27 -25.91 25.44 48.33
N GLY A 28 -27.07 24.85 48.02
CA GLY A 28 -28.38 25.46 48.29
C GLY A 28 -29.29 25.68 47.08
N ALA A 29 -30.23 24.77 46.85
CA ALA A 29 -31.61 24.91 47.36
C ALA A 29 -32.56 23.92 46.66
N ALA A 30 -33.30 23.19 47.49
CA ALA A 30 -34.26 22.17 47.11
C ALA A 30 -35.53 22.75 46.48
N GLY A 31 -36.04 22.07 45.44
CA GLY A 31 -37.38 22.21 44.91
C GLY A 31 -37.97 20.83 44.67
N THR A 32 -38.89 20.44 45.54
CA THR A 32 -39.68 19.19 45.52
C THR A 32 -40.68 19.16 44.38
N SER A 33 -40.74 18.06 43.63
CA SER A 33 -41.97 17.62 42.97
C SER A 33 -42.04 16.09 42.92
N THR A 34 -43.20 15.61 43.32
CA THR A 34 -43.71 14.23 43.51
C THR A 34 -43.65 13.33 42.27
N PRO A 35 -43.64 11.99 42.45
CA PRO A 35 -43.82 11.03 41.38
C PRO A 35 -45.31 10.92 41.05
N ASP A 36 -45.67 11.05 39.77
CA ASP A 36 -47.03 10.80 39.29
C ASP A 36 -47.06 9.46 38.55
N ASP A 37 -47.88 8.56 39.07
CA ASP A 37 -48.20 7.25 38.52
C ASP A 37 -49.21 7.43 37.37
N GLY A 38 -48.73 7.28 36.13
CA GLY A 38 -49.55 7.43 34.92
C GLY A 38 -49.46 6.20 34.03
N ASN A 39 -50.32 5.23 34.30
CA ASN A 39 -50.62 4.08 33.46
C ASN A 39 -51.32 4.55 32.17
N GLU A 40 -50.62 4.61 31.03
CA GLU A 40 -51.25 4.76 29.71
C GLU A 40 -50.83 3.63 28.76
N THR A 41 -51.83 2.76 28.58
CA THR A 41 -52.08 1.80 27.51
C THR A 41 -51.42 2.10 26.16
N CYS A 42 -50.65 1.13 25.67
CA CYS A 42 -50.26 1.02 24.27
C CYS A 42 -51.46 0.58 23.43
N ASP A 43 -52.20 1.53 22.86
CA ASP A 43 -53.23 1.23 21.87
C ASP A 43 -52.63 1.25 20.46
N GLY A 44 -52.81 0.15 19.74
CA GLY A 44 -52.33 -0.07 18.39
C GLY A 44 -53.08 0.80 17.38
N GLY A 45 -52.49 1.94 17.04
CA GLY A 45 -53.01 2.86 16.02
C GLY A 45 -52.32 2.65 14.66
N ASN A 46 -53.06 2.05 13.73
CA ASN A 46 -52.76 1.94 12.30
C ASN A 46 -52.67 3.36 11.69
N GLY A 47 -51.45 3.90 11.55
CA GLY A 47 -51.19 5.26 11.06
C GLY A 47 -50.73 5.25 9.61
N GLY A 48 -51.64 5.59 8.69
CA GLY A 48 -51.34 5.78 7.28
C GLY A 48 -50.23 6.80 7.06
N GLY A 49 -49.31 6.46 6.16
CA GLY A 49 -48.24 7.34 5.71
C GLY A 49 -48.81 8.61 5.10
N SER A 50 -48.86 9.67 5.90
CA SER A 50 -48.88 11.02 5.36
C SER A 50 -47.49 11.26 4.78
N ALA A 51 -47.42 11.43 3.46
CA ALA A 51 -46.22 11.95 2.82
C ALA A 51 -45.88 13.26 3.53
N GLN A 52 -44.75 13.29 4.24
CA GLN A 52 -44.23 14.55 4.75
C GLN A 52 -44.14 15.52 3.56
N PRO A 53 -44.65 16.75 3.69
CA PRO A 53 -44.42 17.75 2.65
C PRO A 53 -42.92 17.85 2.40
N PRO A 54 -42.48 18.04 1.14
CA PRO A 54 -41.06 18.22 0.85
C PRO A 54 -40.53 19.33 1.75
N ARG A 55 -39.43 19.04 2.45
CA ARG A 55 -38.77 20.00 3.33
C ARG A 55 -38.47 21.25 2.50
N GLU A 56 -39.12 22.36 2.85
CA GLU A 56 -38.83 23.66 2.26
C GLU A 56 -37.46 24.07 2.81
N GLU A 57 -36.42 23.86 2.01
CA GLU A 57 -35.05 24.19 2.38
C GLU A 57 -34.91 25.73 2.41
N PRO A 58 -34.35 26.31 3.49
CA PRO A 58 -34.09 27.74 3.56
C PRO A 58 -33.23 28.26 2.39
N ASP A 59 -33.52 29.46 1.91
CA ASP A 59 -32.75 30.15 0.87
C ASP A 59 -31.49 30.82 1.49
N ASP A 60 -30.46 30.02 1.72
CA ASP A 60 -29.21 30.38 2.40
C ASP A 60 -27.96 30.07 1.55
N GLU A 61 -28.06 30.16 0.22
CA GLU A 61 -26.91 29.98 -0.67
C GLU A 61 -25.78 30.97 -0.36
N LEU A 62 -24.54 30.48 -0.41
CA LEU A 62 -23.35 31.28 -0.25
C LEU A 62 -23.18 32.22 -1.45
N THR A 63 -22.86 33.49 -1.15
CA THR A 63 -22.48 34.46 -2.19
C THR A 63 -21.31 33.94 -3.07
N PRO A 64 -21.21 34.32 -4.35
CA PRO A 64 -20.13 33.89 -5.23
C PRO A 64 -18.70 34.09 -4.67
N LEU A 65 -18.46 35.18 -3.93
CA LEU A 65 -17.17 35.42 -3.25
C LEU A 65 -16.84 34.37 -2.18
N ARG A 66 -17.85 33.92 -1.41
CA ARG A 66 -17.68 32.87 -0.40
C ARG A 66 -17.47 31.51 -1.06
N LEU A 67 -18.15 31.25 -2.17
CA LEU A 67 -17.94 30.03 -2.96
C LEU A 67 -16.55 29.98 -3.57
N LEU A 68 -16.10 31.06 -4.23
CA LEU A 68 -14.73 31.15 -4.75
C LEU A 68 -13.70 30.85 -3.66
N ARG A 69 -13.89 31.41 -2.45
CA ARG A 69 -13.01 31.14 -1.31
C ARG A 69 -13.05 29.67 -0.86
N ARG A 70 -14.24 29.07 -0.73
CA ARG A 70 -14.39 27.65 -0.36
C ARG A 70 -13.73 26.77 -1.42
N SER A 71 -14.06 26.97 -2.70
CA SER A 71 -13.51 26.21 -3.83
C SER A 71 -11.99 26.32 -3.90
N SER A 72 -11.42 27.51 -3.74
CA SER A 72 -9.97 27.69 -3.79
C SER A 72 -9.26 27.00 -2.63
N ILE A 73 -9.80 27.07 -1.42
CA ILE A 73 -9.20 26.36 -0.27
C ILE A 73 -9.29 24.85 -0.47
N VAL A 74 -10.44 24.35 -0.93
CA VAL A 74 -10.69 22.91 -1.08
C VAL A 74 -9.83 22.31 -2.20
N LEU A 75 -9.76 22.94 -3.37
CA LEU A 75 -9.08 22.38 -4.55
C LEU A 75 -7.59 22.73 -4.63
N VAL A 76 -7.19 23.86 -4.06
CA VAL A 76 -5.85 24.44 -4.26
C VAL A 76 -5.08 24.62 -2.93
N GLY A 77 -5.77 24.50 -1.79
CA GLY A 77 -5.14 24.61 -0.46
C GLY A 77 -4.74 26.03 -0.08
N ALA A 78 -5.21 27.03 -0.83
CA ALA A 78 -4.88 28.44 -0.65
C ALA A 78 -6.11 29.32 -0.89
N PRO A 79 -6.22 30.49 -0.24
CA PRO A 79 -7.28 31.45 -0.56
C PRO A 79 -7.12 32.00 -1.99
N PRO A 80 -8.19 32.55 -2.58
CA PRO A 80 -8.12 33.21 -3.88
C PRO A 80 -7.10 34.36 -3.87
N THR A 81 -6.43 34.56 -4.99
CA THR A 81 -5.50 35.67 -5.17
C THR A 81 -6.23 37.01 -5.22
N VAL A 82 -5.49 38.10 -4.99
CA VAL A 82 -6.03 39.47 -5.12
C VAL A 82 -6.58 39.73 -6.53
N GLY A 83 -5.93 39.18 -7.56
CA GLY A 83 -6.40 39.28 -8.95
C GLY A 83 -7.77 38.61 -9.16
N GLN A 84 -7.92 37.38 -8.68
CA GLN A 84 -9.19 36.64 -8.78
C GLN A 84 -10.33 37.33 -8.03
N LEU A 85 -10.05 37.91 -6.84
CA LEU A 85 -11.04 38.70 -6.10
C LEU A 85 -11.44 39.98 -6.84
N ALA A 86 -10.49 40.63 -7.52
CA ALA A 86 -10.77 41.82 -8.32
C ALA A 86 -11.61 41.47 -9.58
N GLU A 87 -11.28 40.37 -10.26
CA GLU A 87 -12.00 39.86 -11.44
C GLU A 87 -13.47 39.58 -11.13
N ILE A 88 -13.76 38.78 -10.10
CA ILE A 88 -15.15 38.43 -9.76
C ILE A 88 -15.94 39.65 -9.25
N THR A 89 -15.29 40.62 -8.59
CA THR A 89 -15.94 41.84 -8.10
C THR A 89 -16.27 42.80 -9.25
N ALA A 90 -15.51 42.76 -10.36
CA ALA A 90 -15.75 43.56 -11.55
C ALA A 90 -16.97 43.09 -12.38
N LEU A 91 -17.44 41.85 -12.17
CA LEU A 91 -18.62 41.31 -12.84
C LEU A 91 -19.91 41.96 -12.30
N SER A 92 -20.78 42.39 -13.22
CA SER A 92 -21.93 43.25 -12.92
C SER A 92 -23.18 42.52 -12.43
N ASP A 93 -23.35 41.25 -12.80
CA ASP A 93 -24.49 40.43 -12.37
C ASP A 93 -24.04 39.15 -11.67
N GLU A 94 -24.96 38.58 -10.90
CA GLU A 94 -24.71 37.43 -10.04
C GLU A 94 -24.50 36.14 -10.83
N ALA A 95 -25.21 35.94 -11.94
CA ALA A 95 -25.06 34.76 -12.78
C ALA A 95 -23.66 34.68 -13.39
N ALA A 96 -23.11 35.81 -13.86
CA ALA A 96 -21.73 35.89 -14.34
C ALA A 96 -20.72 35.54 -13.23
N ARG A 97 -20.98 35.95 -11.98
CA ARG A 97 -20.11 35.62 -10.85
C ARG A 97 -20.15 34.13 -10.49
N PHE A 98 -21.31 33.49 -10.57
CA PHE A 98 -21.41 32.04 -10.41
C PHE A 98 -20.68 31.30 -11.53
N ALA A 99 -20.85 31.73 -12.79
CA ALA A 99 -20.14 31.15 -13.93
C ALA A 99 -18.60 31.28 -13.77
N TYR A 100 -18.12 32.40 -13.22
CA TYR A 100 -16.70 32.56 -12.88
C TYR A 100 -16.22 31.54 -11.83
N VAL A 101 -17.06 31.23 -10.82
CA VAL A 101 -16.72 30.20 -9.83
C VAL A 101 -16.66 28.82 -10.46
N ASP A 102 -17.59 28.49 -11.37
CA ASP A 102 -17.58 27.22 -12.11
C ASP A 102 -16.32 27.10 -13.00
N GLU A 103 -15.97 28.15 -13.73
CA GLU A 103 -14.72 28.18 -14.53
C GLU A 103 -13.47 28.05 -13.63
N PHE A 104 -13.48 28.69 -12.47
CA PHE A 104 -12.41 28.54 -11.48
C PHE A 104 -12.28 27.09 -11.00
N ILE A 105 -13.40 26.39 -10.71
CA ILE A 105 -13.39 24.99 -10.26
C ILE A 105 -12.70 24.11 -11.30
N ASP A 106 -13.00 24.33 -12.58
CA ASP A 106 -12.41 23.59 -13.69
C ASP A 106 -10.91 23.86 -13.82
N ALA A 107 -10.52 25.13 -13.82
CA ALA A 107 -9.11 25.50 -13.88
C ALA A 107 -8.31 25.02 -12.66
N ALA A 108 -8.93 24.98 -11.48
CA ALA A 108 -8.28 24.55 -10.25
C ALA A 108 -7.97 23.04 -10.24
N MET A 109 -8.79 22.20 -10.87
CA MET A 109 -8.51 20.77 -10.99
C MET A 109 -7.35 20.46 -11.97
N GLU A 110 -7.01 21.39 -12.86
CA GLU A 110 -5.82 21.33 -13.74
C GLU A 110 -4.57 21.97 -13.10
N ASP A 111 -4.65 22.45 -11.86
CA ASP A 111 -3.49 23.00 -11.14
C ASP A 111 -2.69 21.86 -10.48
N PRO A 112 -1.35 21.80 -10.61
CA PRO A 112 -0.54 20.80 -9.92
C PRO A 112 -0.70 20.76 -8.39
N ARG A 113 -1.22 21.84 -7.77
CA ARG A 113 -1.63 21.87 -6.35
C ARG A 113 -2.76 20.90 -6.06
N PHE A 114 -3.71 20.72 -6.98
CA PHE A 114 -4.80 19.76 -6.83
C PHE A 114 -4.28 18.32 -6.82
N TYR A 115 -3.30 18.01 -7.68
CA TYR A 115 -2.59 16.73 -7.64
C TYR A 115 -1.93 16.49 -6.27
N ARG A 116 -1.18 17.48 -5.72
CA ARG A 116 -0.55 17.34 -4.39
C ARG A 116 -1.57 17.09 -3.28
N LEU A 117 -2.68 17.82 -3.30
CA LEU A 117 -3.74 17.66 -2.31
C LEU A 117 -4.46 16.32 -2.43
N SER A 118 -4.58 15.78 -3.63
CA SER A 118 -5.11 14.44 -3.88
C SER A 118 -4.16 13.38 -3.33
N PHE A 119 -2.86 13.53 -3.55
CA PHE A 119 -1.83 12.69 -2.95
C PHE A 119 -1.84 12.77 -1.42
N GLU A 120 -1.85 13.97 -0.82
CA GLU A 120 -1.86 14.13 0.65
C GLU A 120 -3.12 13.54 1.28
N HIS A 121 -4.27 13.72 0.65
CA HIS A 121 -5.52 13.10 1.08
C HIS A 121 -5.39 11.57 1.05
N ALA A 122 -4.89 11.00 -0.04
CA ALA A 122 -4.70 9.57 -0.17
C ALA A 122 -3.56 9.02 0.69
N GLN A 123 -2.55 9.81 1.03
CA GLN A 123 -1.52 9.39 1.97
C GLN A 123 -2.14 9.26 3.38
N LYS A 124 -2.95 10.24 3.78
CA LYS A 124 -3.61 10.27 5.09
C LYS A 124 -4.65 9.17 5.25
N TRP A 125 -5.46 8.88 4.23
CA TRP A 125 -6.60 7.96 4.37
C TRP A 125 -6.21 6.47 4.44
N MET A 126 -5.11 6.11 3.78
CA MET A 126 -4.63 4.74 3.52
C MET A 126 -3.62 4.44 4.59
N ASN A 127 -2.85 5.47 4.98
CA ASN A 127 -1.94 5.47 6.11
C ASN A 127 -1.04 4.23 6.08
N ILE A 128 -0.51 3.91 4.90
CA ILE A 128 0.36 2.74 4.72
C ILE A 128 1.62 3.00 5.53
N PRO A 129 1.93 2.17 6.54
CA PRO A 129 3.09 2.39 7.35
C PRO A 129 4.34 2.14 6.52
N LEU A 130 5.44 2.77 6.91
CA LEU A 130 6.73 2.40 6.36
C LEU A 130 7.02 0.95 6.72
N ILE A 131 7.55 0.19 5.75
CA ILE A 131 8.00 -1.18 5.96
C ILE A 131 8.97 -1.19 7.14
N GLU A 132 8.61 -1.90 8.21
CA GLU A 132 9.41 -1.93 9.44
C GLU A 132 10.78 -2.60 9.20
N ASN A 133 11.76 -2.19 10.00
CA ASN A 133 13.05 -2.88 10.08
C ASN A 133 12.85 -4.28 10.69
N THR A 134 13.61 -5.25 10.21
CA THR A 134 13.55 -6.64 10.69
C THR A 134 14.71 -7.03 11.61
N ALA A 135 15.66 -6.13 11.87
CA ALA A 135 16.65 -6.20 12.95
C ALA A 135 17.23 -4.80 13.27
N ASP A 136 18.40 -4.76 13.92
CA ASP A 136 19.08 -3.52 14.32
C ASP A 136 19.35 -2.61 13.12
N GLU A 137 19.13 -1.30 13.29
CA GLU A 137 19.43 -0.30 12.26
C GLU A 137 20.90 -0.37 11.83
N PRO A 138 21.21 -0.24 10.52
CA PRO A 138 20.31 0.12 9.42
C PRO A 138 19.86 -1.09 8.58
N GLU A 139 18.74 -1.70 8.95
CA GLU A 139 18.17 -2.84 8.24
C GLU A 139 16.88 -2.47 7.50
N TYR A 140 16.91 -2.55 6.16
CA TYR A 140 15.71 -2.43 5.33
C TYR A 140 15.86 -3.28 4.07
N GLY A 141 15.04 -4.33 3.95
CA GLY A 141 15.16 -5.33 2.90
C GLY A 141 14.37 -5.19 1.59
N PRO A 142 13.43 -4.24 1.41
CA PRO A 142 12.53 -4.34 0.26
C PRO A 142 13.21 -4.11 -1.08
N LYS A 143 14.45 -3.58 -1.12
CA LYS A 143 15.24 -3.50 -2.37
C LYS A 143 15.70 -4.85 -2.89
N GLN A 144 16.06 -5.77 -2.00
CA GLN A 144 16.76 -7.00 -2.38
C GLN A 144 18.00 -6.70 -3.28
N GLN A 145 18.73 -5.63 -2.93
CA GLN A 145 19.96 -5.15 -3.59
C GLN A 145 21.02 -4.85 -2.54
N ARG A 146 22.30 -4.96 -2.91
CA ARG A 146 23.39 -4.59 -2.02
C ARG A 146 23.84 -3.14 -2.18
N LEU A 147 24.16 -2.50 -1.06
CA LEU A 147 24.80 -1.19 -1.07
C LEU A 147 26.25 -1.29 -1.57
N VAL A 148 26.61 -0.39 -2.49
CA VAL A 148 27.99 -0.13 -2.89
C VAL A 148 28.45 1.25 -2.42
N VAL A 149 29.75 1.39 -2.15
CA VAL A 149 30.41 2.64 -1.73
C VAL A 149 31.73 2.82 -2.49
N PRO A 150 32.22 4.07 -2.65
CA PRO A 150 33.51 4.30 -3.29
C PRO A 150 34.66 3.70 -2.46
N CYS A 151 35.63 3.13 -3.17
CA CYS A 151 36.93 2.73 -2.66
C CYS A 151 37.64 3.94 -2.05
N PRO A 152 38.20 3.82 -0.83
CA PRO A 152 38.82 4.94 -0.13
C PRO A 152 39.97 5.60 -0.90
N ASP A 153 40.18 6.89 -0.65
CA ASP A 153 41.36 7.61 -1.12
C ASP A 153 42.65 6.90 -0.69
N GLY A 154 43.65 6.90 -1.58
CA GLY A 154 44.94 6.24 -1.33
C GLY A 154 44.98 4.75 -1.64
N THR A 155 43.84 4.12 -1.98
CA THR A 155 43.81 2.77 -2.58
C THR A 155 44.13 2.83 -4.08
N ALA A 156 44.49 1.71 -4.69
CA ALA A 156 44.82 1.66 -6.11
C ALA A 156 43.61 1.88 -7.03
N LEU A 157 42.41 1.60 -6.51
CA LEU A 157 41.12 1.77 -7.20
C LEU A 157 40.27 2.88 -6.56
N ALA A 158 40.89 3.92 -6.00
CA ALA A 158 40.18 5.03 -5.37
C ALA A 158 39.06 5.57 -6.29
N GLY A 159 37.84 5.71 -5.76
CA GLY A 159 36.64 6.13 -6.50
C GLY A 159 35.86 5.01 -7.22
N ALA A 160 36.43 3.81 -7.43
CA ALA A 160 35.66 2.65 -7.90
C ALA A 160 34.67 2.18 -6.82
N ALA A 161 33.53 1.61 -7.19
CA ALA A 161 32.52 1.14 -6.24
C ALA A 161 32.76 -0.32 -5.82
N MET A 162 32.87 -0.55 -4.52
CA MET A 162 32.94 -1.87 -3.88
C MET A 162 31.71 -2.10 -2.99
N TYR A 163 31.49 -3.32 -2.51
CA TYR A 163 30.46 -3.55 -1.49
C TYR A 163 30.74 -2.75 -0.21
N TYR A 164 29.69 -2.26 0.45
CA TYR A 164 29.84 -1.48 1.67
C TYR A 164 30.39 -2.31 2.85
N TRP A 165 29.87 -3.51 3.07
CA TRP A 165 30.29 -4.37 4.19
C TRP A 165 30.73 -5.75 3.79
N ARG A 166 31.56 -6.30 4.67
CA ARG A 166 32.39 -7.50 4.45
C ARG A 166 33.36 -7.36 3.28
N ALA A 167 33.30 -6.27 2.51
CA ALA A 167 34.39 -5.87 1.67
C ALA A 167 35.59 -5.49 2.52
N ASN A 168 36.75 -6.01 2.13
CA ASN A 168 38.01 -5.57 2.67
C ASN A 168 38.66 -4.62 1.65
N PRO A 169 38.73 -3.31 1.92
CA PRO A 169 39.31 -2.34 0.98
C PRO A 169 40.75 -2.68 0.59
N ASP A 170 41.51 -3.31 1.50
CA ASP A 170 42.90 -3.71 1.25
C ASP A 170 43.02 -4.77 0.15
N SER A 171 41.97 -5.57 -0.08
CA SER A 171 41.93 -6.58 -1.14
C SER A 171 41.05 -6.18 -2.32
N GLU A 172 39.89 -5.56 -2.07
CA GLU A 172 38.91 -5.22 -3.11
C GLU A 172 39.24 -3.92 -3.86
N CYS A 173 40.01 -3.01 -3.24
CA CYS A 173 40.47 -1.78 -3.86
C CYS A 173 41.97 -1.82 -4.23
N ALA A 174 42.57 -3.01 -4.23
CA ALA A 174 43.96 -3.23 -4.61
C ALA A 174 44.15 -3.23 -6.14
N ALA A 175 45.38 -2.99 -6.61
CA ALA A 175 45.68 -2.84 -8.05
C ALA A 175 45.39 -4.11 -8.88
N GLY A 176 45.31 -5.28 -8.25
CA GLY A 176 45.00 -6.56 -8.88
C GLY A 176 43.58 -7.07 -8.62
N ALA A 177 42.73 -6.27 -7.96
CA ALA A 177 41.34 -6.66 -7.73
C ALA A 177 40.57 -6.71 -9.06
N PRO A 178 39.58 -7.62 -9.21
CA PRO A 178 38.70 -7.62 -10.37
C PRO A 178 37.98 -6.28 -10.52
N THR A 179 37.85 -5.80 -11.75
CA THR A 179 37.10 -4.58 -12.05
C THR A 179 36.27 -4.74 -13.32
N ILE A 180 35.14 -4.07 -13.38
CA ILE A 180 34.34 -3.93 -14.59
C ILE A 180 33.73 -2.54 -14.65
N ASP A 181 33.70 -1.96 -15.85
CA ASP A 181 33.00 -0.70 -16.10
C ASP A 181 31.57 -1.00 -16.56
N VAL A 182 30.59 -0.36 -15.91
CA VAL A 182 29.16 -0.53 -16.19
C VAL A 182 28.47 0.83 -16.27
N GLU A 183 27.36 0.90 -16.99
CA GLU A 183 26.41 2.00 -16.87
C GLU A 183 25.39 1.65 -15.78
N PRO A 184 25.43 2.30 -14.60
CA PRO A 184 24.55 1.93 -13.49
C PRO A 184 23.10 2.40 -13.74
N TRP A 185 22.14 1.55 -13.40
CA TRP A 185 20.71 1.83 -13.63
C TRP A 185 20.19 3.10 -12.94
N TRP A 186 20.80 3.51 -11.82
CA TRP A 186 20.40 4.70 -11.06
C TRP A 186 20.99 6.01 -11.59
N GLU A 187 21.96 5.95 -12.52
CA GLU A 187 22.58 7.12 -13.12
C GLU A 187 22.88 6.87 -14.62
N PRO A 188 21.82 6.80 -15.46
CA PRO A 188 21.94 6.55 -16.89
C PRO A 188 22.84 7.57 -17.60
N GLY A 189 23.60 7.13 -18.60
CA GLY A 189 24.56 7.94 -19.35
C GLY A 189 25.92 8.12 -18.68
N THR A 190 26.13 7.53 -17.50
CA THR A 190 27.43 7.56 -16.79
C THR A 190 28.14 6.21 -16.81
N THR A 191 29.42 6.20 -16.46
CA THR A 191 30.20 4.97 -16.31
C THR A 191 30.68 4.86 -14.88
N LEU A 192 30.33 3.75 -14.24
CA LEU A 192 30.77 3.37 -12.91
C LEU A 192 31.74 2.19 -13.00
N LYS A 193 32.91 2.33 -12.40
CA LYS A 193 33.86 1.23 -12.24
C LYS A 193 33.50 0.46 -10.97
N LEU A 194 33.07 -0.79 -11.10
CA LEU A 194 32.91 -1.72 -9.97
C LEU A 194 34.25 -2.39 -9.66
N ALA A 195 34.48 -2.73 -8.39
CA ALA A 195 35.70 -3.37 -7.91
C ALA A 195 35.41 -4.57 -6.99
N GLY A 196 36.36 -5.51 -6.90
CA GLY A 196 36.30 -6.64 -5.99
C GLY A 196 35.13 -7.59 -6.28
N ALA A 197 34.40 -7.98 -5.24
CA ALA A 197 33.27 -8.89 -5.40
C ALA A 197 32.10 -8.26 -6.17
N ALA A 198 31.92 -6.94 -6.07
CA ALA A 198 30.90 -6.22 -6.82
C ALA A 198 31.10 -6.33 -8.35
N ALA A 199 32.35 -6.49 -8.79
CA ALA A 199 32.74 -6.67 -10.18
C ALA A 199 32.65 -8.14 -10.68
N ASN A 200 32.21 -9.08 -9.84
CA ASN A 200 32.09 -10.47 -10.25
C ASN A 200 30.96 -10.65 -11.30
N THR A 201 31.34 -11.04 -12.51
CA THR A 201 30.40 -11.31 -13.62
C THR A 201 30.12 -12.79 -13.84
N THR A 202 30.74 -13.68 -13.05
CA THR A 202 30.43 -15.10 -13.11
C THR A 202 29.07 -15.35 -12.47
N ASN A 203 28.35 -16.40 -12.91
CA ASN A 203 27.14 -16.84 -12.22
C ASN A 203 27.47 -17.65 -10.94
N GLU A 204 28.70 -17.54 -10.42
CA GLU A 204 29.21 -18.33 -9.32
C GLU A 204 29.72 -17.39 -8.22
N GLY A 205 29.46 -17.77 -6.98
CA GLY A 205 29.90 -17.03 -5.80
C GLY A 205 30.18 -17.95 -4.63
N ILE A 206 30.69 -17.37 -3.56
CA ILE A 206 30.95 -18.05 -2.30
C ILE A 206 30.19 -17.30 -1.20
N GLU A 207 29.40 -18.03 -0.42
CA GLU A 207 28.70 -17.51 0.75
C GLU A 207 29.14 -18.23 2.02
N ASN A 208 29.18 -17.53 3.15
CA ASN A 208 29.47 -18.14 4.44
C ASN A 208 28.18 -18.59 5.12
N ILE A 209 27.93 -19.90 5.14
CA ILE A 209 26.77 -20.52 5.82
C ILE A 209 27.29 -21.22 7.07
N ASN A 210 26.83 -20.78 8.25
CA ASN A 210 27.27 -21.29 9.56
C ASN A 210 28.81 -21.29 9.72
N GLY A 211 29.48 -20.26 9.17
CA GLY A 211 30.93 -20.10 9.23
C GLY A 211 31.72 -20.90 8.20
N ASN A 212 31.07 -21.68 7.33
CA ASN A 212 31.71 -22.43 6.26
C ASN A 212 31.49 -21.75 4.91
N PRO A 213 32.51 -21.63 4.06
CA PRO A 213 32.33 -21.18 2.68
C PRO A 213 31.58 -22.26 1.88
N VAL A 214 30.54 -21.84 1.18
CA VAL A 214 29.70 -22.68 0.33
C VAL A 214 29.62 -22.02 -1.04
N GLU A 215 29.84 -22.79 -2.09
CA GLU A 215 29.63 -22.35 -3.47
C GLU A 215 28.15 -22.12 -3.74
N VAL A 216 27.82 -21.03 -4.39
CA VAL A 216 26.45 -20.62 -4.68
C VAL A 216 26.34 -20.20 -6.13
N GLN A 217 25.23 -20.57 -6.77
CA GLN A 217 24.84 -19.95 -8.04
C GLN A 217 24.24 -18.58 -7.72
N CYS A 218 24.67 -17.57 -8.47
CA CYS A 218 24.28 -16.20 -8.22
C CYS A 218 22.87 -15.91 -8.72
N ASP A 219 22.52 -16.37 -9.92
CA ASP A 219 21.18 -16.24 -10.51
C ASP A 219 20.66 -14.79 -10.39
N GLY A 220 21.52 -13.81 -10.67
CA GLY A 220 21.20 -12.38 -10.59
C GLY A 220 20.99 -11.83 -9.17
N VAL A 221 21.26 -12.63 -8.13
CA VAL A 221 21.11 -12.27 -6.72
C VAL A 221 22.46 -11.89 -6.10
N PRO A 222 22.58 -10.73 -5.42
CA PRO A 222 23.84 -10.25 -4.83
C PRO A 222 24.12 -10.93 -3.48
N ARG A 223 24.21 -12.27 -3.45
CA ARG A 223 24.53 -13.08 -2.25
C ARG A 223 26.02 -13.42 -2.19
N GLY A 224 26.58 -13.58 -0.99
CA GLY A 224 27.99 -13.99 -0.86
C GLY A 224 28.96 -13.07 -1.63
N THR A 225 29.75 -13.64 -2.55
CA THR A 225 30.64 -12.92 -3.49
C THR A 225 30.06 -12.78 -4.91
N CYS A 226 28.76 -13.01 -5.10
CA CYS A 226 28.08 -12.68 -6.35
C CYS A 226 28.14 -11.18 -6.59
N GLY A 227 28.36 -10.76 -7.84
CA GLY A 227 28.52 -9.35 -8.19
C GLY A 227 27.19 -8.62 -8.40
N CYS A 228 27.30 -7.38 -8.87
CA CYS A 228 26.14 -6.50 -9.07
C CYS A 228 25.30 -6.84 -10.30
N GLY A 229 25.76 -7.75 -11.16
CA GLY A 229 25.08 -8.07 -12.43
C GLY A 229 25.16 -6.93 -13.46
N ASN A 230 24.46 -7.12 -14.58
CA ASN A 230 24.41 -6.12 -15.66
C ASN A 230 23.86 -4.80 -15.15
N ASN A 231 24.42 -3.69 -15.63
CA ASN A 231 24.01 -2.33 -15.26
C ASN A 231 23.91 -2.10 -13.74
N ALA A 232 24.66 -2.89 -12.96
CA ALA A 232 24.60 -2.94 -11.51
C ALA A 232 23.20 -3.21 -10.91
N ILE A 233 22.32 -3.96 -11.59
CA ILE A 233 20.93 -4.22 -11.16
C ILE A 233 20.85 -4.82 -9.74
N GLY A 234 21.75 -5.72 -9.36
CA GLY A 234 21.83 -6.30 -8.02
C GLY A 234 22.35 -5.34 -6.94
N CYS A 235 22.72 -4.13 -7.31
CA CYS A 235 23.33 -3.15 -6.42
C CYS A 235 22.63 -1.79 -6.50
N TRP A 236 23.00 -0.94 -5.55
CA TRP A 236 22.56 0.45 -5.49
C TRP A 236 23.62 1.29 -4.79
N THR A 237 23.76 2.55 -5.17
CA THR A 237 24.59 3.51 -4.44
C THR A 237 23.75 4.43 -3.57
N GLY A 238 24.13 4.60 -2.30
CA GLY A 238 23.58 5.68 -1.49
C GLY A 238 24.16 7.01 -1.95
N THR A 239 23.34 7.98 -2.34
CA THR A 239 23.77 9.38 -2.55
C THR A 239 24.37 10.03 -1.30
N THR A 240 24.24 9.35 -0.17
CA THR A 240 24.75 9.73 1.15
C THR A 240 25.30 8.48 1.81
N SER A 241 26.50 8.57 2.38
CA SER A 241 27.10 7.47 3.13
C SER A 241 26.18 7.04 4.28
N GLY A 242 25.87 5.75 4.38
CA GLY A 242 25.12 5.17 5.49
C GLY A 242 23.62 5.00 5.24
N TYR A 243 22.81 5.33 6.26
CA TYR A 243 21.42 4.88 6.43
C TYR A 243 20.36 5.80 5.82
N LEU A 244 20.77 6.96 5.31
CA LEU A 244 19.92 8.01 4.75
C LEU A 244 18.97 7.55 3.60
N PRO A 245 19.35 6.61 2.71
CA PRO A 245 18.43 6.06 1.70
C PRO A 245 17.21 5.33 2.25
N PHE A 246 17.16 5.07 3.57
CA PHE A 246 16.09 4.29 4.19
C PHE A 246 15.34 5.02 5.31
N ILE A 247 15.67 6.28 5.56
CA ILE A 247 14.99 7.08 6.59
C ILE A 247 13.66 7.58 6.05
N ALA A 248 12.63 7.52 6.89
CA ALA A 248 11.31 8.09 6.65
C ALA A 248 11.33 9.53 6.10
N GLY A 249 12.22 10.36 6.64
CA GLY A 249 12.33 11.78 6.29
C GLY A 249 12.96 12.04 4.91
N ASN A 250 13.61 11.05 4.30
CA ASN A 250 14.20 11.23 2.98
C ASN A 250 13.12 11.08 1.89
N PRO A 251 12.79 12.13 1.12
CA PRO A 251 11.80 12.05 0.04
C PRO A 251 12.20 11.06 -1.07
N LYS A 252 13.50 10.78 -1.21
CA LYS A 252 14.04 9.78 -2.13
C LYS A 252 14.34 8.45 -1.45
N GLY A 253 13.92 8.29 -0.20
CA GLY A 253 14.16 7.09 0.58
C GLY A 253 13.22 5.96 0.13
N GLN A 254 13.78 4.80 -0.18
CA GLN A 254 13.02 3.73 -0.85
C GLN A 254 11.79 3.26 -0.05
N ARG A 255 11.88 3.17 1.28
CA ARG A 255 10.71 2.82 2.13
C ARG A 255 9.58 3.83 2.01
N ARG A 256 9.94 5.12 1.92
CA ARG A 256 8.97 6.18 1.74
C ARG A 256 8.34 6.07 0.36
N LEU A 257 9.14 5.86 -0.68
CA LEU A 257 8.63 5.66 -2.04
C LEU A 257 7.66 4.47 -2.10
N LEU A 258 8.02 3.33 -1.53
CA LEU A 258 7.14 2.16 -1.48
C LEU A 258 5.84 2.46 -0.70
N ALA A 259 5.92 3.11 0.46
CA ALA A 259 4.74 3.44 1.24
C ALA A 259 3.84 4.49 0.58
N GLU A 260 4.42 5.41 -0.20
CA GLU A 260 3.70 6.45 -0.93
C GLU A 260 3.07 5.94 -2.24
N GLU A 261 3.48 4.78 -2.75
CA GLU A 261 3.06 4.24 -4.05
C GLU A 261 1.53 4.20 -4.23
N PRO A 262 0.73 3.59 -3.33
CA PRO A 262 -0.73 3.60 -3.48
C PRO A 262 -1.37 4.99 -3.47
N ALA A 263 -0.84 5.92 -2.67
CA ALA A 263 -1.35 7.29 -2.60
C ALA A 263 -0.99 8.08 -3.87
N ARG A 264 0.20 7.82 -4.44
CA ARG A 264 0.62 8.39 -5.73
C ARG A 264 -0.19 7.82 -6.87
N LEU A 265 -0.50 6.51 -6.85
CA LEU A 265 -1.40 5.88 -7.83
C LEU A 265 -2.79 6.52 -7.79
N TYR A 266 -3.36 6.77 -6.61
CA TYR A 266 -4.61 7.52 -6.49
C TYR A 266 -4.52 8.90 -7.17
N ALA A 267 -3.51 9.71 -6.80
CA ALA A 267 -3.35 11.05 -7.36
C ALA A 267 -3.15 11.02 -8.88
N HIS A 268 -2.42 10.02 -9.38
CA HIS A 268 -2.22 9.80 -10.81
C HIS A 268 -3.53 9.47 -11.54
N ILE A 269 -4.33 8.57 -11.00
CA ILE A 269 -5.65 8.19 -11.55
C ILE A 269 -6.56 9.42 -11.65
N VAL A 270 -6.60 10.24 -10.58
CA VAL A 270 -7.36 11.50 -10.56
C VAL A 270 -6.87 12.45 -11.64
N TRP A 271 -5.54 12.63 -11.75
CA TRP A 271 -4.93 13.58 -12.68
C TRP A 271 -5.06 13.17 -14.15
N GLN A 272 -5.09 11.86 -14.43
CA GLN A 272 -5.18 11.32 -15.79
C GLN A 272 -6.62 10.95 -16.19
N ASP A 273 -7.63 11.35 -15.42
CA ASP A 273 -9.05 10.97 -15.62
C ASP A 273 -9.26 9.48 -15.88
N ARG A 274 -8.69 8.64 -15.02
CA ARG A 274 -8.91 7.20 -15.08
C ARG A 274 -10.03 6.78 -14.11
N PRO A 275 -10.72 5.66 -14.39
CA PRO A 275 -11.68 5.10 -13.45
C PRO A 275 -11.01 4.81 -12.11
N LEU A 276 -11.60 5.28 -11.01
CA LEU A 276 -10.99 5.12 -9.68
C LEU A 276 -10.82 3.64 -9.27
N THR A 277 -11.60 2.74 -9.87
CA THR A 277 -11.43 1.29 -9.69
C THR A 277 -10.05 0.80 -10.08
N ASP A 278 -9.32 1.50 -10.95
CA ASP A 278 -7.93 1.16 -11.29
C ASP A 278 -7.03 1.12 -10.06
N LEU A 279 -7.37 1.86 -9.01
CA LEU A 279 -6.67 1.82 -7.73
C LEU A 279 -6.56 0.41 -7.14
N VAL A 280 -7.53 -0.46 -7.43
CA VAL A 280 -7.55 -1.86 -6.97
C VAL A 280 -7.67 -2.88 -8.11
N LEU A 281 -7.94 -2.45 -9.35
CA LEU A 281 -8.14 -3.33 -10.51
C LEU A 281 -7.09 -3.16 -11.62
N ALA A 282 -6.13 -2.24 -11.52
CA ALA A 282 -5.14 -2.03 -12.57
C ALA A 282 -4.01 -3.07 -12.55
N ASP A 283 -3.39 -3.26 -13.74
CA ASP A 283 -2.06 -3.88 -13.90
C ASP A 283 -0.94 -2.84 -14.03
N TYR A 284 -1.20 -1.61 -13.58
CA TYR A 284 -0.20 -0.56 -13.58
C TYR A 284 -0.14 0.09 -12.19
N SER A 285 1.00 0.72 -11.94
CA SER A 285 1.25 1.58 -10.79
C SER A 285 2.05 2.79 -11.26
N VAL A 286 2.44 3.65 -10.32
CA VAL A 286 3.34 4.77 -10.58
C VAL A 286 4.53 4.74 -9.66
N GLY A 287 5.70 5.09 -10.18
CA GLY A 287 6.89 5.12 -9.34
C GLY A 287 8.17 5.50 -10.08
N PRO A 288 9.13 6.12 -9.37
CA PRO A 288 10.45 6.37 -9.92
C PRO A 288 11.18 5.06 -10.22
N THR A 289 12.27 5.15 -10.98
CA THR A 289 13.12 4.00 -11.32
C THR A 289 13.57 3.23 -10.07
N GLU A 290 13.89 3.96 -9.00
CA GLU A 290 14.22 3.41 -7.68
C GLU A 290 13.14 2.48 -7.13
N LEU A 291 11.86 2.83 -7.27
CA LEU A 291 10.75 2.00 -6.81
C LEU A 291 10.55 0.78 -7.70
N GLN A 292 10.59 0.98 -9.03
CA GLN A 292 10.45 -0.10 -10.00
C GLN A 292 11.53 -1.18 -9.83
N SER A 293 12.73 -0.79 -9.40
CA SER A 293 13.80 -1.73 -9.09
C SER A 293 13.35 -2.80 -8.09
N ALA A 294 12.54 -2.49 -7.07
CA ALA A 294 12.09 -3.47 -6.09
C ALA A 294 11.28 -4.61 -6.72
N TYR A 295 10.44 -4.31 -7.72
CA TYR A 295 9.70 -5.31 -8.49
C TYR A 295 10.64 -6.18 -9.32
N ILE A 296 11.54 -5.56 -10.07
CA ILE A 296 12.57 -6.24 -10.88
C ILE A 296 13.37 -7.22 -10.02
N ARG A 297 13.79 -6.77 -8.84
CA ARG A 297 14.59 -7.56 -7.91
C ARG A 297 13.82 -8.71 -7.29
N GLN A 298 12.54 -8.52 -6.97
CA GLN A 298 11.70 -9.63 -6.55
C GLN A 298 11.50 -10.66 -7.67
N GLY A 299 11.26 -10.21 -8.91
CA GLY A 299 11.15 -11.10 -10.08
C GLY A 299 12.42 -11.94 -10.27
N ILE A 300 13.59 -11.30 -10.25
CA ILE A 300 14.89 -12.00 -10.34
C ILE A 300 15.05 -13.01 -9.18
N ALA A 301 14.69 -12.63 -7.95
CA ALA A 301 14.73 -13.53 -6.81
C ALA A 301 13.75 -14.73 -6.94
N GLY A 302 12.69 -14.59 -7.72
CA GLY A 302 11.76 -15.67 -8.10
C GLY A 302 12.22 -16.50 -9.30
N GLY A 303 13.32 -16.12 -9.95
CA GLY A 303 13.92 -16.85 -11.08
C GLY A 303 13.67 -16.24 -12.46
N ALA A 304 13.05 -15.05 -12.55
CA ALA A 304 12.88 -14.30 -13.80
C ALA A 304 14.19 -13.62 -14.22
N LEU A 305 15.18 -14.42 -14.64
CA LEU A 305 16.54 -13.97 -14.90
C LEU A 305 16.66 -13.07 -16.13
N GLU A 306 15.70 -13.13 -17.05
CA GLU A 306 15.61 -12.26 -18.22
C GLU A 306 15.52 -10.77 -17.85
N LEU A 307 14.99 -10.45 -16.67
CA LEU A 307 14.92 -9.07 -16.16
C LEU A 307 16.31 -8.46 -15.89
N GLN A 308 17.37 -9.26 -15.83
CA GLN A 308 18.75 -8.75 -15.77
C GLN A 308 19.21 -8.07 -17.06
N HIS A 309 18.43 -8.20 -18.14
CA HIS A 309 18.72 -7.59 -19.44
C HIS A 309 17.66 -6.57 -19.86
N ASP A 310 16.59 -6.40 -19.06
CA ASP A 310 15.55 -5.41 -19.33
C ASP A 310 16.05 -4.01 -18.93
N ASP A 311 16.23 -3.14 -19.92
CA ASP A 311 16.59 -1.74 -19.71
C ASP A 311 15.39 -0.77 -19.76
N THR A 312 14.20 -1.27 -20.10
CA THR A 312 13.00 -0.43 -20.34
C THR A 312 12.47 0.24 -19.07
N TRP A 313 12.95 -0.15 -17.90
CA TRP A 313 12.52 0.39 -16.60
C TRP A 313 13.46 1.48 -16.04
N TRP A 314 14.70 1.58 -16.54
CA TRP A 314 15.70 2.51 -16.01
C TRP A 314 16.38 3.39 -17.09
N ASN A 315 16.41 2.96 -18.34
CA ASN A 315 17.07 3.70 -19.41
C ASN A 315 16.10 4.69 -20.09
N PRO A 316 16.31 6.02 -19.97
CA PRO A 316 15.42 7.02 -20.57
C PRO A 316 15.28 6.88 -22.10
N ALA A 317 16.26 6.29 -22.78
CA ALA A 317 16.19 6.06 -24.23
C ALA A 317 15.19 4.95 -24.62
N THR A 318 14.83 4.06 -23.70
CA THR A 318 13.96 2.89 -23.98
C THR A 318 12.66 2.89 -23.17
N MET A 319 12.52 3.76 -22.17
CA MET A 319 11.33 3.90 -21.32
C MET A 319 10.02 4.25 -22.04
N GLY A 320 10.06 4.67 -23.31
CA GLY A 320 8.89 5.18 -24.03
C GLY A 320 8.38 6.52 -23.46
N SER A 321 7.08 6.80 -23.63
CA SER A 321 6.43 8.04 -23.18
C SER A 321 5.27 7.77 -22.21
N PRO A 322 5.48 7.06 -21.09
CA PRO A 322 4.41 6.80 -20.13
C PRO A 322 3.92 8.12 -19.52
N PRO A 323 2.63 8.20 -19.13
CA PRO A 323 2.13 9.30 -18.32
C PRO A 323 3.00 9.54 -17.08
N VAL A 324 3.29 10.81 -16.80
CA VAL A 324 4.00 11.24 -15.61
C VAL A 324 3.14 12.20 -14.81
N ASP A 325 3.39 12.23 -13.51
CA ASP A 325 2.76 13.19 -12.62
C ASP A 325 3.18 14.63 -12.96
N PRO A 326 2.32 15.64 -12.73
CA PRO A 326 2.51 17.00 -13.25
C PRO A 326 3.69 17.78 -12.65
N GLU A 327 4.33 17.22 -11.63
CA GLU A 327 5.51 17.81 -10.98
C GLU A 327 6.84 17.38 -11.61
N HIS A 328 6.80 16.49 -12.61
CA HIS A 328 8.01 15.89 -13.19
C HIS A 328 8.03 15.97 -14.71
N GLU A 329 9.25 15.94 -15.26
CA GLU A 329 9.47 15.76 -16.69
C GLU A 329 9.64 14.27 -17.01
N GLY A 330 9.31 13.85 -18.24
CA GLY A 330 9.39 12.45 -18.66
C GLY A 330 10.79 11.83 -18.58
N THR A 331 11.85 12.65 -18.62
CA THR A 331 13.24 12.20 -18.55
C THR A 331 13.81 12.13 -17.13
N ASP A 332 13.07 12.59 -16.12
CA ASP A 332 13.53 12.53 -14.72
C ASP A 332 13.46 11.10 -14.19
N ALA A 333 14.58 10.56 -13.71
CA ALA A 333 14.67 9.24 -13.08
C ALA A 333 13.88 9.15 -11.76
N TRP A 334 13.59 10.30 -11.14
CA TRP A 334 12.76 10.44 -9.96
C TRP A 334 11.30 10.76 -10.27
N ALA A 335 10.93 10.83 -11.55
CA ALA A 335 9.53 11.02 -11.93
C ALA A 335 8.65 9.87 -11.45
N TRP A 336 7.55 10.22 -10.81
CA TRP A 336 6.44 9.30 -10.61
C TRP A 336 5.76 9.06 -11.96
N ARG A 337 6.15 7.95 -12.60
CA ARG A 337 5.73 7.57 -13.94
C ARG A 337 4.92 6.30 -13.90
N GLU A 338 3.94 6.20 -14.79
CA GLU A 338 3.19 4.96 -14.99
C GLU A 338 4.11 3.84 -15.48
N TYR A 339 3.95 2.66 -14.91
CA TYR A 339 4.56 1.43 -15.40
C TYR A 339 3.61 0.25 -15.21
N THR A 340 3.68 -0.72 -16.11
CA THR A 340 2.97 -1.99 -15.98
C THR A 340 3.67 -2.87 -14.94
N ILE A 341 2.94 -3.32 -13.92
CA ILE A 341 3.49 -4.13 -12.83
C ILE A 341 4.00 -5.47 -13.38
N SER A 342 3.19 -6.13 -14.22
CA SER A 342 3.54 -7.40 -14.85
C SER A 342 4.78 -7.35 -15.74
N ALA A 343 5.09 -6.18 -16.33
CA ALA A 343 6.31 -5.97 -17.09
C ALA A 343 7.57 -5.82 -16.21
N ARG A 344 7.41 -5.46 -14.92
CA ARG A 344 8.52 -5.34 -13.97
C ARG A 344 8.74 -6.59 -13.15
N ASN A 345 7.71 -7.42 -13.01
CA ASN A 345 7.83 -8.72 -12.37
C ASN A 345 6.74 -9.66 -12.93
N PRO A 346 7.13 -10.69 -13.72
CA PRO A 346 6.18 -11.55 -14.43
C PRO A 346 5.35 -12.46 -13.51
N PHE A 347 5.65 -12.50 -12.20
CA PHE A 347 4.82 -13.22 -11.23
C PHE A 347 3.61 -12.40 -10.76
N PHE A 348 3.58 -11.10 -11.04
CA PHE A 348 2.35 -10.31 -11.02
C PHE A 348 1.76 -10.34 -12.43
N LEU A 349 0.64 -11.04 -12.60
CA LEU A 349 0.13 -11.41 -13.92
C LEU A 349 -0.70 -10.29 -14.57
N ALA A 350 -0.56 -10.14 -15.88
CA ALA A 350 -1.42 -9.25 -16.67
C ALA A 350 -2.82 -9.87 -16.89
N GLU A 351 -2.91 -11.21 -16.85
CA GLU A 351 -4.15 -11.94 -17.12
C GLU A 351 -5.16 -11.79 -15.97
N ARG A 352 -6.17 -10.95 -16.18
CA ARG A 352 -7.14 -10.52 -15.15
C ARG A 352 -8.07 -11.63 -14.66
N ASP A 353 -8.14 -12.75 -15.36
CA ASP A 353 -9.02 -13.90 -15.09
C ASP A 353 -8.23 -15.18 -14.77
N TYR A 354 -6.92 -15.07 -14.50
CA TYR A 354 -6.11 -16.23 -14.15
C TYR A 354 -6.64 -16.92 -12.89
N LYS A 355 -6.80 -18.23 -12.99
CA LYS A 355 -7.23 -19.13 -11.93
C LYS A 355 -6.17 -20.20 -11.75
N PHE A 356 -6.02 -20.66 -10.52
CA PHE A 356 -5.15 -21.77 -10.19
C PHE A 356 -5.63 -22.44 -8.91
N ASP A 357 -6.03 -23.70 -8.99
CA ASP A 357 -6.40 -24.51 -7.84
C ASP A 357 -5.34 -25.61 -7.57
N PRO A 358 -4.47 -25.45 -6.55
CA PRO A 358 -3.45 -26.45 -6.21
C PRO A 358 -4.01 -27.82 -5.81
N ARG A 359 -5.32 -27.94 -5.56
CA ARG A 359 -5.97 -29.23 -5.27
C ARG A 359 -6.26 -30.04 -6.54
N ALA A 360 -6.42 -29.36 -7.67
CA ALA A 360 -6.82 -29.98 -8.94
C ALA A 360 -5.75 -29.87 -10.03
N GLU A 361 -4.88 -28.86 -9.94
CA GLU A 361 -3.86 -28.57 -10.94
C GLU A 361 -2.47 -28.99 -10.46
N ALA A 362 -1.74 -29.68 -11.34
CA ALA A 362 -0.35 -30.06 -11.08
C ALA A 362 0.62 -28.94 -11.47
N GLY A 363 1.74 -28.84 -10.75
CA GLY A 363 2.80 -27.88 -11.02
C GLY A 363 2.65 -26.55 -10.27
N PRO A 364 3.59 -25.61 -10.45
CA PRO A 364 3.53 -24.31 -9.80
C PRO A 364 2.48 -23.39 -10.38
N SER A 365 1.98 -22.48 -9.54
CA SER A 365 1.29 -21.30 -10.02
C SER A 365 2.23 -20.42 -10.84
N ARG A 366 1.71 -19.73 -11.85
CA ARG A 366 2.46 -18.70 -12.58
C ARG A 366 2.63 -17.41 -11.77
N GLY A 367 1.83 -17.22 -10.72
CA GLY A 367 1.77 -15.98 -9.96
C GLY A 367 0.35 -15.66 -9.54
N PHE A 368 0.05 -14.37 -9.40
CA PHE A 368 -1.32 -13.88 -9.27
C PHE A 368 -1.50 -12.57 -10.03
N PRO A 369 -2.70 -12.27 -10.55
CA PRO A 369 -2.95 -11.01 -11.23
C PRO A 369 -2.66 -9.82 -10.33
N SER A 370 -1.98 -8.81 -10.88
CA SER A 370 -1.78 -7.52 -10.24
C SER A 370 -3.12 -6.84 -9.90
N ALA A 371 -3.17 -5.96 -8.91
CA ALA A 371 -4.41 -5.33 -8.44
C ALA A 371 -4.13 -3.92 -7.88
N GLY A 372 -3.46 -3.09 -8.67
CA GLY A 372 -3.07 -1.72 -8.31
C GLY A 372 -2.41 -1.65 -6.93
N ALA A 373 -2.99 -0.85 -6.04
CA ALA A 373 -2.54 -0.66 -4.66
C ALA A 373 -2.44 -1.97 -3.86
N LEU A 374 -3.33 -2.95 -4.10
CA LEU A 374 -3.41 -4.18 -3.31
C LEU A 374 -2.26 -5.15 -3.60
N THR A 375 -1.60 -5.01 -4.76
CA THR A 375 -0.38 -5.75 -5.10
C THR A 375 0.86 -4.88 -5.06
N SER A 376 0.74 -3.63 -4.60
CA SER A 376 1.92 -2.78 -4.44
C SER A 376 2.86 -3.39 -3.40
N LEU A 377 4.17 -3.36 -3.66
CA LEU A 377 5.15 -3.85 -2.68
C LEU A 377 5.06 -3.07 -1.37
N GLY A 378 4.75 -1.77 -1.43
CA GLY A 378 4.43 -0.96 -0.26
C GLY A 378 3.33 -1.57 0.60
N PHE A 379 2.17 -1.88 0.02
CA PHE A 379 1.04 -2.45 0.75
C PHE A 379 1.34 -3.86 1.28
N LEU A 380 1.90 -4.73 0.43
CA LEU A 380 2.16 -6.13 0.77
C LEU A 380 3.23 -6.28 1.86
N ASP A 381 4.27 -5.44 1.84
CA ASP A 381 5.39 -5.50 2.78
C ASP A 381 5.11 -4.75 4.09
N ALA A 382 4.35 -3.65 4.03
CA ALA A 382 3.96 -2.88 5.22
C ALA A 382 3.01 -3.68 6.13
N TYR A 383 2.23 -4.58 5.53
CA TYR A 383 1.31 -5.46 6.25
C TYR A 383 1.76 -6.91 6.07
N PRO A 384 2.69 -7.43 6.90
CA PRO A 384 3.34 -8.71 6.64
C PRO A 384 2.43 -9.95 6.78
N ARG A 385 1.19 -9.77 7.26
CA ARG A 385 0.23 -10.85 7.52
C ARG A 385 -1.04 -10.67 6.69
N GLU A 386 -1.60 -11.78 6.26
CA GLU A 386 -2.72 -11.85 5.32
C GLU A 386 -4.00 -11.26 5.91
N ARG A 387 -4.30 -11.59 7.17
CA ARG A 387 -5.43 -10.97 7.91
C ARG A 387 -5.25 -9.47 8.08
N LEU A 388 -4.02 -9.01 8.30
CA LEU A 388 -3.75 -7.57 8.43
C LEU A 388 -3.94 -6.86 7.08
N ARG A 389 -3.44 -7.44 5.98
CA ARG A 389 -3.69 -6.94 4.62
C ARG A 389 -5.19 -6.88 4.34
N ALA A 390 -5.92 -7.95 4.62
CA ALA A 390 -7.37 -8.00 4.41
C ALA A 390 -8.15 -6.99 5.25
N ALA A 391 -7.84 -6.86 6.54
CA ALA A 391 -8.47 -5.85 7.39
C ALA A 391 -8.24 -4.44 6.84
N ARG A 392 -7.00 -4.12 6.46
CA ARG A 392 -6.67 -2.80 5.89
C ARG A 392 -7.30 -2.58 4.53
N ALA A 393 -7.36 -3.61 3.68
CA ALA A 393 -8.02 -3.51 2.38
C ALA A 393 -9.54 -3.27 2.53
N LEU A 394 -10.19 -3.99 3.45
CA LEU A 394 -11.61 -3.81 3.78
C LEU A 394 -11.89 -2.42 4.37
N GLU A 395 -11.07 -1.96 5.32
CA GLU A 395 -11.20 -0.65 5.95
C GLU A 395 -10.98 0.51 4.95
N VAL A 396 -9.92 0.43 4.16
CA VAL A 396 -9.50 1.52 3.27
C VAL A 396 -10.36 1.56 2.01
N PHE A 397 -10.63 0.41 1.38
CA PHE A 397 -11.25 0.34 0.06
C PHE A 397 -12.72 -0.07 0.09
N ALA A 398 -13.24 -0.62 1.18
CA ALA A 398 -14.66 -0.94 1.32
C ALA A 398 -15.35 -0.19 2.48
N CYS A 399 -14.59 0.61 3.25
CA CYS A 399 -15.08 1.32 4.45
C CYS A 399 -15.78 0.38 5.44
N GLU A 400 -15.32 -0.86 5.48
CA GLU A 400 -15.85 -1.89 6.36
C GLU A 400 -15.22 -1.79 7.74
N GLU A 401 -16.07 -1.55 8.74
CA GLU A 401 -15.66 -1.55 10.14
C GLU A 401 -15.87 -2.95 10.73
N LEU A 402 -14.78 -3.58 11.16
CA LEU A 402 -14.82 -4.91 11.80
C LEU A 402 -15.19 -4.80 13.29
N LEU A 403 -16.34 -4.20 13.58
CA LEU A 403 -16.86 -4.03 14.93
C LEU A 403 -17.76 -5.21 15.33
N PRO A 404 -17.65 -5.72 16.56
CA PRO A 404 -18.57 -6.74 17.03
C PRO A 404 -19.97 -6.14 17.21
N PRO A 405 -21.03 -6.84 16.78
CA PRO A 405 -22.40 -6.41 16.99
C PRO A 405 -22.74 -6.47 18.47
N ALA A 406 -23.63 -5.57 18.91
CA ALA A 406 -24.17 -5.63 20.26
C ALA A 406 -25.10 -6.87 20.41
N ALA A 407 -24.90 -7.64 21.49
CA ALA A 407 -25.78 -8.72 21.95
C ALA A 407 -26.02 -9.88 20.94
N ILE A 408 -24.95 -10.58 20.52
CA ILE A 408 -25.06 -11.88 19.85
C ILE A 408 -24.57 -12.99 20.80
N GLU A 409 -25.36 -14.06 20.92
CA GLU A 409 -24.91 -15.31 21.54
C GLU A 409 -24.14 -16.13 20.49
N PHE A 410 -22.91 -16.49 20.82
CA PHE A 410 -22.03 -17.20 19.91
C PHE A 410 -21.94 -18.68 20.26
N ASN A 411 -21.81 -19.53 19.25
CA ASN A 411 -21.48 -20.93 19.46
C ASN A 411 -20.13 -21.07 20.17
N PRO A 412 -19.86 -22.17 20.89
CA PRO A 412 -18.55 -22.43 21.48
C PRO A 412 -17.42 -22.35 20.43
N TYR A 413 -16.26 -21.85 20.84
CA TYR A 413 -15.06 -21.87 20.01
C TYR A 413 -14.34 -23.21 20.18
N GLU A 414 -14.16 -23.95 19.08
CA GLU A 414 -13.37 -25.18 19.09
C GLU A 414 -12.08 -25.01 18.27
N THR A 415 -12.19 -24.59 17.00
CA THR A 415 -11.06 -24.67 16.05
C THR A 415 -10.91 -23.48 15.10
N ASP A 416 -12.00 -22.97 14.53
CA ASP A 416 -11.99 -21.93 13.50
C ASP A 416 -12.75 -20.68 13.96
N PRO A 417 -12.06 -19.55 14.20
CA PRO A 417 -12.72 -18.34 14.67
C PRO A 417 -13.70 -17.78 13.63
N GLY A 418 -13.61 -18.17 12.36
CA GLY A 418 -14.54 -17.78 11.31
C GLY A 418 -15.86 -18.55 11.30
N ARG A 419 -15.96 -19.69 11.99
CA ARG A 419 -17.18 -20.51 12.03
C ARG A 419 -17.78 -20.63 13.43
N GLU A 420 -16.99 -20.31 14.44
CA GLU A 420 -17.26 -20.64 15.82
C GLU A 420 -16.81 -19.51 16.75
N GLY A 421 -17.38 -19.46 17.95
CA GLY A 421 -16.94 -18.55 18.99
C GLY A 421 -17.35 -17.08 18.80
N PRO A 422 -17.02 -16.24 19.79
CA PRO A 422 -17.29 -14.79 19.77
C PRO A 422 -16.56 -14.02 18.68
N CYS A 423 -15.58 -14.65 18.02
CA CYS A 423 -14.79 -14.06 16.95
C CYS A 423 -15.46 -14.21 15.57
N GLN A 424 -16.50 -15.04 15.45
CA GLN A 424 -17.16 -15.39 14.19
C GLN A 424 -17.61 -14.19 13.38
N HIS A 425 -18.16 -13.17 14.03
CA HIS A 425 -18.67 -12.01 13.31
C HIS A 425 -17.59 -11.32 12.47
N CYS A 426 -16.44 -11.02 13.08
CA CYS A 426 -15.35 -10.37 12.37
C CYS A 426 -14.63 -11.37 11.45
N HIS A 427 -14.48 -12.63 11.89
CA HIS A 427 -13.68 -13.60 11.17
C HIS A 427 -14.32 -14.15 9.90
N THR A 428 -15.65 -14.26 9.83
CA THR A 428 -16.34 -14.60 8.57
C THR A 428 -15.99 -13.64 7.43
N ARG A 429 -15.74 -12.37 7.74
CA ARG A 429 -15.35 -11.35 6.75
C ARG A 429 -13.84 -11.29 6.53
N ILE A 430 -13.06 -11.23 7.61
CA ILE A 430 -11.61 -11.04 7.49
C ILE A 430 -10.92 -12.29 6.92
N ASP A 431 -11.38 -13.51 7.23
CA ASP A 431 -10.69 -14.73 6.84
C ASP A 431 -10.99 -15.10 5.37
N THR A 432 -12.22 -14.83 4.92
CA THR A 432 -12.60 -14.92 3.49
C THR A 432 -11.84 -13.88 2.65
N ALA A 433 -11.64 -12.66 3.16
CA ALA A 433 -10.80 -11.67 2.51
C ALA A 433 -9.29 -12.01 2.57
N ALA A 434 -8.80 -12.48 3.72
CA ALA A 434 -7.37 -12.80 3.96
C ALA A 434 -6.87 -13.92 3.07
N LEU A 435 -7.75 -14.84 2.70
CA LEU A 435 -7.47 -15.91 1.75
C LEU A 435 -6.80 -15.37 0.47
N HIS A 436 -7.26 -14.24 -0.06
CA HIS A 436 -6.71 -13.62 -1.28
C HIS A 436 -5.28 -13.06 -1.15
N PHE A 437 -4.69 -13.06 0.04
CA PHE A 437 -3.36 -12.49 0.30
C PHE A 437 -2.31 -13.53 0.70
N LYS A 438 -2.62 -14.83 0.62
CA LYS A 438 -1.77 -15.92 1.12
C LYS A 438 -0.51 -16.20 0.30
N ARG A 439 -0.50 -15.82 -0.99
CA ARG A 439 0.64 -16.03 -1.90
C ARG A 439 1.73 -14.95 -1.83
N PHE A 440 1.86 -14.26 -0.69
CA PHE A 440 2.94 -13.30 -0.49
C PHE A 440 3.45 -13.34 0.95
N ALA A 441 4.75 -13.52 1.13
CA ALA A 441 5.35 -13.57 2.46
C ALA A 441 6.77 -13.02 2.51
N LYS A 442 7.14 -12.51 3.68
CA LYS A 442 8.49 -12.04 3.99
C LYS A 442 9.22 -13.11 4.81
N ARG A 443 10.49 -13.37 4.48
CA ARG A 443 11.42 -14.16 5.30
C ARG A 443 12.64 -13.34 5.66
N GLY A 444 13.08 -13.57 6.89
CA GLY A 444 14.40 -13.16 7.34
C GLY A 444 14.54 -11.65 7.47
N SER A 445 15.79 -11.26 7.58
CA SER A 445 16.23 -9.92 7.90
C SER A 445 17.27 -9.49 6.86
N ALA A 446 17.24 -8.23 6.45
CA ALA A 446 18.17 -7.69 5.48
C ALA A 446 19.30 -6.89 6.14
N PHE A 447 20.53 -7.20 5.76
CA PHE A 447 21.67 -6.36 6.03
C PHE A 447 22.06 -5.64 4.74
N GLU A 448 22.08 -4.29 4.75
CA GLU A 448 22.51 -3.46 3.59
C GLU A 448 21.66 -3.59 2.34
N GLY A 449 20.35 -3.72 2.53
CA GLY A 449 19.42 -3.89 1.43
C GLY A 449 19.29 -5.34 0.95
N TRP A 450 20.11 -6.28 1.45
CA TRP A 450 20.09 -7.69 1.06
C TRP A 450 19.91 -8.64 2.26
N GLY A 451 19.10 -9.69 2.11
CA GLY A 451 18.96 -10.78 3.09
C GLY A 451 17.53 -11.03 3.54
N ALA A 452 16.67 -10.02 3.51
CA ALA A 452 15.23 -10.25 3.52
C ALA A 452 14.83 -10.82 2.16
N SER A 453 13.96 -11.82 2.18
CA SER A 453 13.41 -12.43 0.97
C SER A 453 11.91 -12.22 0.96
N TYR A 454 11.36 -11.91 -0.22
CA TYR A 454 9.92 -11.71 -0.41
C TYR A 454 9.40 -12.77 -1.37
N TYR A 455 8.85 -13.83 -0.81
CA TYR A 455 8.42 -15.01 -1.53
C TYR A 455 6.98 -14.89 -2.03
N MET A 456 6.70 -15.54 -3.15
CA MET A 456 5.35 -15.94 -3.51
C MET A 456 5.25 -17.48 -3.44
N PRO A 457 4.73 -18.04 -2.32
CA PRO A 457 4.72 -19.48 -2.10
C PRO A 457 4.04 -20.29 -3.21
N GLY A 458 4.73 -21.31 -3.72
CA GLY A 458 4.21 -22.18 -4.77
C GLY A 458 4.14 -21.53 -6.16
N VAL A 459 4.77 -20.36 -6.33
CA VAL A 459 4.86 -19.65 -7.61
C VAL A 459 6.23 -19.89 -8.25
N GLY A 460 6.23 -20.15 -9.55
CA GLY A 460 7.45 -20.41 -10.32
C GLY A 460 8.27 -21.58 -9.77
N GLU A 461 9.55 -21.65 -10.12
CA GLU A 461 10.43 -22.76 -9.73
C GLU A 461 11.21 -22.48 -8.43
N LYS A 462 11.49 -21.20 -8.12
CA LYS A 462 12.36 -20.82 -6.98
C LYS A 462 11.64 -20.75 -5.64
N TRP A 463 10.34 -20.48 -5.62
CA TRP A 463 9.55 -20.37 -4.38
C TRP A 463 8.77 -21.65 -4.07
N GLN A 464 9.45 -22.77 -4.30
CA GLN A 464 9.01 -24.09 -3.91
C GLN A 464 9.98 -24.68 -2.87
N TRP A 465 9.42 -25.41 -1.91
CA TRP A 465 10.11 -26.10 -0.84
C TRP A 465 9.62 -27.54 -0.72
N ASP A 466 10.50 -28.40 -0.17
CA ASP A 466 10.16 -29.77 0.18
C ASP A 466 9.02 -29.81 1.20
N PRO A 467 8.01 -30.70 1.05
CA PRO A 467 6.88 -30.86 1.97
C PRO A 467 7.24 -30.88 3.47
N VAL A 468 8.47 -31.27 3.83
CA VAL A 468 8.96 -31.24 5.21
C VAL A 468 8.85 -29.86 5.86
N TRP A 469 8.70 -28.77 5.10
CA TRP A 469 8.43 -27.45 5.66
C TRP A 469 7.19 -27.43 6.57
N ARG A 470 6.19 -28.30 6.32
CA ARG A 470 4.99 -28.45 7.16
C ARG A 470 5.27 -28.96 8.56
N THR A 471 6.40 -29.63 8.76
CA THR A 471 6.79 -30.17 10.08
C THR A 471 7.34 -29.08 11.01
N GLY A 472 7.78 -27.94 10.44
CA GLY A 472 8.50 -26.91 11.18
C GLY A 472 9.90 -27.35 11.63
N GLU A 473 10.38 -28.52 11.21
CA GLU A 473 11.75 -28.95 11.46
C GLU A 473 12.74 -28.05 10.72
N TYR A 474 13.95 -27.89 11.28
CA TYR A 474 14.99 -27.06 10.69
C TYR A 474 15.25 -27.46 9.22
N PRO A 475 15.31 -26.50 8.26
CA PRO A 475 15.41 -25.04 8.44
C PRO A 475 14.08 -24.27 8.45
N TYR A 476 12.94 -24.95 8.58
CA TYR A 476 11.58 -24.40 8.47
C TYR A 476 10.92 -24.03 9.80
N GLY A 477 11.67 -24.05 10.91
CA GLY A 477 11.19 -23.63 12.24
C GLY A 477 11.09 -22.11 12.44
N VAL A 478 11.29 -21.31 11.39
CA VAL A 478 11.31 -19.85 11.43
C VAL A 478 10.29 -19.25 10.47
N GLU A 479 10.06 -17.95 10.57
CA GLU A 479 9.19 -17.23 9.64
C GLU A 479 9.67 -17.34 8.18
N PRO A 480 8.76 -17.43 7.20
CA PRO A 480 7.30 -17.43 7.33
C PRO A 480 6.70 -18.82 7.60
N PHE A 481 7.50 -19.89 7.56
CA PHE A 481 7.03 -21.28 7.66
C PHE A 481 6.36 -21.57 9.00
N ALA A 482 6.96 -21.10 10.10
CA ALA A 482 6.39 -21.24 11.44
C ALA A 482 5.01 -20.56 11.57
N GLN A 483 4.84 -19.37 10.97
CA GLN A 483 3.53 -18.71 10.86
C GLN A 483 2.56 -19.57 10.05
N TRP A 484 2.92 -20.00 8.85
CA TRP A 484 2.02 -20.79 8.00
C TRP A 484 1.53 -22.06 8.72
N ASN A 485 2.44 -22.82 9.32
CA ASN A 485 2.07 -24.03 10.08
C ASN A 485 1.16 -23.74 11.29
N LYS A 486 1.23 -22.54 11.85
CA LYS A 486 0.39 -22.12 12.98
C LYS A 486 -1.00 -21.66 12.54
N TRP A 487 -1.08 -20.93 11.44
CA TRP A 487 -2.29 -20.18 11.05
C TRP A 487 -3.06 -20.76 9.87
N TYR A 488 -2.42 -21.49 8.97
CA TYR A 488 -3.06 -22.09 7.80
C TYR A 488 -3.59 -23.47 8.16
N ARG A 489 -4.66 -23.49 8.96
CA ARG A 489 -5.30 -24.71 9.43
C ARG A 489 -6.23 -25.27 8.35
N PRO A 490 -6.00 -26.49 7.84
CA PRO A 490 -6.94 -27.13 6.92
C PRO A 490 -8.37 -27.13 7.44
N GLY A 491 -9.31 -26.89 6.54
CA GLY A 491 -10.74 -26.84 6.79
C GLY A 491 -11.24 -25.53 7.40
N SER A 492 -10.38 -24.56 7.73
CA SER A 492 -10.81 -23.22 8.19
C SER A 492 -11.31 -22.35 7.04
N LEU A 493 -12.08 -21.29 7.32
CA LEU A 493 -12.48 -20.31 6.29
C LEU A 493 -11.29 -19.70 5.53
N MET A 494 -10.19 -19.41 6.23
CA MET A 494 -8.98 -18.87 5.61
C MET A 494 -8.21 -19.93 4.78
N THR A 495 -8.42 -21.22 5.05
CA THR A 495 -7.72 -22.33 4.39
C THR A 495 -8.71 -23.45 4.07
N PRO A 496 -9.55 -23.27 3.04
CA PRO A 496 -10.62 -24.21 2.68
C PRO A 496 -10.09 -25.42 1.89
N ALA A 497 -8.90 -25.90 2.26
CA ALA A 497 -8.35 -27.18 1.84
C ALA A 497 -8.52 -28.17 3.00
N THR A 498 -8.87 -29.41 2.71
CA THR A 498 -8.93 -30.49 3.70
C THR A 498 -7.53 -30.94 4.13
N GLU A 499 -7.43 -31.65 5.24
CA GLU A 499 -6.13 -32.20 5.67
C GLU A 499 -5.57 -33.17 4.62
N ALA A 500 -6.42 -34.02 4.03
CA ALA A 500 -6.02 -34.96 2.99
C ALA A 500 -5.47 -34.24 1.74
N GLU A 501 -6.12 -33.15 1.31
CA GLU A 501 -5.64 -32.33 0.20
C GLU A 501 -4.29 -31.66 0.54
N ALA A 502 -4.10 -31.20 1.78
CA ALA A 502 -2.85 -30.61 2.23
C ALA A 502 -1.72 -31.63 2.42
N GLU A 503 -2.04 -32.88 2.72
CA GLU A 503 -1.10 -34.02 2.76
C GLU A 503 -0.68 -34.44 1.35
N GLU A 504 -1.62 -34.49 0.41
CA GLU A 504 -1.36 -34.79 -1.00
C GLU A 504 -0.55 -33.66 -1.67
N ASN A 505 -0.94 -32.40 -1.44
CA ASN A 505 -0.24 -31.23 -1.92
C ASN A 505 -0.18 -30.13 -0.83
N PRO A 506 0.97 -29.93 -0.16
CA PRO A 506 1.16 -28.86 0.81
C PRO A 506 0.82 -27.46 0.31
N TYR A 507 0.88 -27.22 -1.01
CA TYR A 507 0.52 -25.91 -1.57
C TYR A 507 -0.99 -25.65 -1.61
N ALA A 508 -1.83 -26.64 -1.33
CA ALA A 508 -3.27 -26.45 -1.08
C ALA A 508 -3.51 -25.48 0.08
N LEU A 509 -2.56 -25.37 1.01
CA LEU A 509 -2.59 -24.38 2.09
C LEU A 509 -2.47 -22.94 1.59
N PHE A 510 -2.02 -22.69 0.37
CA PHE A 510 -1.93 -21.34 -0.23
C PHE A 510 -3.04 -21.06 -1.24
N LEU A 511 -4.14 -21.82 -1.22
CA LEU A 511 -5.35 -21.48 -1.97
C LEU A 511 -5.75 -20.04 -1.65
N ASP A 512 -5.94 -19.24 -2.70
CA ASP A 512 -6.02 -17.79 -2.66
C ASP A 512 -7.12 -17.20 -3.55
N PHE A 513 -8.15 -17.98 -3.84
CA PHE A 513 -9.43 -17.54 -4.39
C PHE A 513 -10.60 -17.99 -3.49
N LEU A 514 -11.67 -17.20 -3.44
CA LEU A 514 -12.86 -17.56 -2.66
C LEU A 514 -13.57 -18.79 -3.26
N PRO A 515 -13.81 -19.87 -2.50
CA PRO A 515 -14.56 -21.02 -2.98
C PRO A 515 -15.98 -20.64 -3.44
N PRO A 516 -16.56 -21.35 -4.43
CA PRO A 516 -17.85 -20.98 -5.02
C PRO A 516 -19.02 -21.02 -4.04
N GLU A 517 -18.93 -21.81 -2.97
CA GLU A 517 -19.94 -21.92 -1.91
C GLU A 517 -19.89 -20.78 -0.88
N GLU A 518 -18.77 -20.06 -0.79
CA GLU A 518 -18.57 -18.97 0.15
C GLU A 518 -18.90 -17.61 -0.50
N THR A 519 -19.16 -16.60 0.33
CA THR A 519 -19.37 -15.22 -0.14
C THR A 519 -18.57 -14.21 0.67
N LEU A 520 -18.21 -13.10 0.03
CA LEU A 520 -17.65 -11.92 0.68
C LEU A 520 -18.49 -10.72 0.27
N LEU A 521 -19.05 -10.00 1.25
CA LEU A 521 -19.97 -8.88 1.02
C LEU A 521 -21.15 -9.25 0.09
N GLY A 522 -21.64 -10.49 0.22
CA GLY A 522 -22.73 -11.03 -0.59
C GLY A 522 -22.36 -11.38 -2.04
N GLN A 523 -21.07 -11.34 -2.40
CA GLN A 523 -20.58 -11.69 -3.74
C GLN A 523 -19.86 -13.03 -3.72
N HIS A 524 -20.04 -13.81 -4.79
CA HIS A 524 -19.28 -15.02 -5.06
C HIS A 524 -18.02 -14.70 -5.86
N GLY A 525 -16.93 -15.41 -5.59
CA GLY A 525 -15.70 -15.30 -6.38
C GLY A 525 -15.88 -15.89 -7.77
N ASP A 526 -15.20 -15.30 -8.76
CA ASP A 526 -15.10 -15.89 -10.11
C ASP A 526 -13.95 -16.92 -10.21
N GLY A 527 -13.25 -17.20 -9.11
CA GLY A 527 -12.08 -18.07 -9.04
C GLY A 527 -10.76 -17.38 -9.38
N THR A 528 -10.76 -16.06 -9.61
CA THR A 528 -9.51 -15.29 -9.79
C THR A 528 -8.67 -15.37 -8.51
N VAL A 529 -7.41 -15.76 -8.68
CA VAL A 529 -6.46 -15.90 -7.58
C VAL A 529 -5.93 -14.55 -7.10
N GLY A 530 -5.49 -14.50 -5.85
CA GLY A 530 -4.77 -13.39 -5.27
C GLY A 530 -5.62 -12.13 -5.04
N PRO A 531 -4.97 -10.98 -4.79
CA PRO A 531 -5.64 -9.74 -4.40
C PRO A 531 -6.64 -9.19 -5.42
N LEU A 532 -6.49 -9.50 -6.71
CA LEU A 532 -7.46 -9.10 -7.72
C LEU A 532 -8.82 -9.77 -7.52
N GLY A 533 -8.85 -11.03 -7.07
CA GLY A 533 -10.10 -11.72 -6.72
C GLY A 533 -10.87 -10.96 -5.63
N PHE A 534 -10.16 -10.51 -4.58
CA PHE A 534 -10.73 -9.65 -3.55
C PHE A 534 -11.24 -8.32 -4.12
N ALA A 535 -10.45 -7.66 -4.96
CA ALA A 535 -10.80 -6.37 -5.55
C ALA A 535 -12.09 -6.46 -6.38
N LYS A 536 -12.23 -7.51 -7.20
CA LYS A 536 -13.45 -7.77 -7.97
C LYS A 536 -14.67 -7.93 -7.08
N LEU A 537 -14.55 -8.61 -5.94
CA LEU A 537 -15.64 -8.81 -4.98
C LEU A 537 -16.11 -7.48 -4.37
N ILE A 538 -15.20 -6.63 -3.89
CA ILE A 538 -15.59 -5.35 -3.26
C ILE A 538 -16.17 -4.35 -4.27
N VAL A 539 -15.71 -4.39 -5.53
CA VAL A 539 -16.26 -3.57 -6.62
C VAL A 539 -17.63 -4.09 -7.04
N ALA A 540 -17.79 -5.41 -7.22
CA ALA A 540 -19.08 -6.01 -7.55
C ALA A 540 -20.15 -5.79 -6.47
N ALA A 541 -19.76 -5.76 -5.19
CA ALA A 541 -20.65 -5.44 -4.07
C ALA A 541 -21.08 -3.95 -4.01
N GLY A 542 -20.48 -3.09 -4.85
CA GLY A 542 -20.59 -1.63 -4.74
C GLY A 542 -19.98 -1.06 -3.46
N ALA A 543 -19.29 -1.88 -2.66
CA ALA A 543 -18.68 -1.46 -1.40
C ALA A 543 -17.52 -0.48 -1.65
N PHE A 544 -16.76 -0.73 -2.72
CA PHE A 544 -15.75 0.21 -3.21
C PHE A 544 -16.36 1.57 -3.55
N ASP A 545 -17.41 1.59 -4.37
CA ASP A 545 -18.03 2.83 -4.85
C ASP A 545 -18.59 3.65 -3.69
N ARG A 546 -19.36 3.02 -2.78
CA ARG A 546 -19.88 3.67 -1.57
C ARG A 546 -18.77 4.20 -0.67
N CYS A 547 -17.66 3.46 -0.53
CA CYS A 547 -16.54 3.92 0.27
C CYS A 547 -15.87 5.15 -0.36
N MET A 548 -15.57 5.10 -1.66
CA MET A 548 -14.86 6.19 -2.34
C MET A 548 -15.68 7.48 -2.36
N VAL A 549 -17.00 7.42 -2.59
CA VAL A 549 -17.83 8.63 -2.54
C VAL A 549 -17.88 9.26 -1.15
N ARG A 550 -17.90 8.46 -0.07
CA ARG A 550 -17.80 8.96 1.31
C ARG A 550 -16.48 9.67 1.54
N ARG A 551 -15.37 9.09 1.11
CA ARG A 551 -14.03 9.69 1.26
C ARG A 551 -13.91 11.01 0.49
N MET A 552 -14.39 11.05 -0.75
CA MET A 552 -14.41 12.27 -1.56
C MET A 552 -15.35 13.32 -0.97
N HIS A 553 -16.51 12.91 -0.48
CA HIS A 553 -17.45 13.80 0.22
C HIS A 553 -16.80 14.44 1.46
N ASP A 554 -16.17 13.66 2.33
CA ASP A 554 -15.42 14.16 3.49
C ASP A 554 -14.36 15.18 3.08
N ARG A 555 -13.61 14.88 2.01
CA ARG A 555 -12.56 15.79 1.52
C ARG A 555 -13.10 17.11 0.94
N ILE A 556 -14.21 17.08 0.22
CA ILE A 556 -14.73 18.24 -0.52
C ILE A 556 -15.70 19.07 0.33
N LEU A 557 -16.62 18.40 1.02
CA LEU A 557 -17.64 19.05 1.86
C LEU A 557 -17.16 19.26 3.30
N GLY A 558 -16.18 18.49 3.77
CA GLY A 558 -15.60 18.65 5.11
C GLY A 558 -16.33 17.87 6.21
N ARG A 559 -17.13 16.87 5.83
CA ARG A 559 -17.83 15.97 6.76
C ARG A 559 -17.93 14.55 6.20
N ASP A 560 -17.79 13.56 7.06
CA ASP A 560 -18.14 12.18 6.73
C ASP A 560 -19.66 12.02 6.61
N LEU A 561 -20.07 11.01 5.85
CA LEU A 561 -21.45 10.57 5.74
C LEU A 561 -21.67 9.38 6.67
N ASP A 562 -22.72 9.44 7.49
CA ASP A 562 -23.07 8.35 8.40
C ASP A 562 -23.76 7.22 7.62
N PRO A 563 -23.16 6.02 7.48
CA PRO A 563 -23.76 4.92 6.73
C PRO A 563 -25.04 4.38 7.38
N THR A 564 -25.31 4.66 8.66
CA THR A 564 -26.52 4.22 9.35
C THR A 564 -27.72 5.12 9.09
N THR A 565 -27.51 6.44 8.96
CA THR A 565 -28.60 7.41 8.77
C THR A 565 -28.67 8.00 7.36
N GLU A 566 -27.57 7.99 6.61
CA GLU A 566 -27.46 8.60 5.27
C GLU A 566 -27.27 7.56 4.15
N ALA A 567 -27.59 6.28 4.40
CA ALA A 567 -27.39 5.18 3.44
C ALA A 567 -27.96 5.45 2.04
N ALA A 568 -29.18 6.02 1.96
CA ALA A 568 -29.82 6.35 0.70
C ALA A 568 -29.07 7.45 -0.06
N TYR A 569 -28.56 8.46 0.64
CA TYR A 569 -27.78 9.54 0.03
C TYR A 569 -26.42 9.03 -0.45
N ILE A 570 -25.75 8.20 0.34
CA ILE A 570 -24.51 7.52 -0.06
C ILE A 570 -24.75 6.70 -1.34
N GLN A 571 -25.87 5.98 -1.43
CA GLN A 571 -26.20 5.20 -2.62
C GLN A 571 -26.45 6.10 -3.83
N THR A 572 -27.17 7.22 -3.70
CA THR A 572 -27.34 8.20 -4.79
C THR A 572 -26.00 8.72 -5.31
N LEU A 573 -25.09 9.09 -4.42
CA LEU A 573 -23.75 9.53 -4.80
C LEU A 573 -22.94 8.41 -5.49
N ALA A 574 -23.06 7.18 -5.00
CA ALA A 574 -22.39 6.03 -5.61
C ALA A 574 -22.93 5.75 -7.02
N ASP A 575 -24.25 5.79 -7.22
CA ASP A 575 -24.87 5.59 -8.53
C ASP A 575 -24.42 6.66 -9.53
N GLU A 576 -24.41 7.94 -9.12
CA GLU A 576 -23.90 9.05 -9.92
C GLU A 576 -22.41 8.85 -10.28
N PHE A 577 -21.60 8.46 -9.30
CA PHE A 577 -20.18 8.20 -9.51
C PHE A 577 -19.96 7.06 -10.51
N VAL A 578 -20.74 5.98 -10.43
CA VAL A 578 -20.67 4.84 -11.35
C VAL A 578 -21.14 5.23 -12.75
N GLU A 579 -22.24 5.99 -12.88
CA GLU A 579 -22.72 6.50 -14.17
C GLU A 579 -21.70 7.43 -14.83
N GLY A 580 -21.00 8.24 -14.04
CA GLY A 580 -19.87 9.07 -14.47
C GLY A 580 -18.59 8.30 -14.80
N GLY A 581 -18.64 6.97 -14.94
CA GLY A 581 -17.48 6.13 -15.28
C GLY A 581 -16.45 6.02 -14.14
N ARG A 582 -16.84 6.32 -12.91
CA ARG A 582 -15.98 6.36 -11.71
C ARG A 582 -14.83 7.37 -11.83
N LEU A 583 -15.04 8.46 -12.56
CA LEU A 583 -14.07 9.53 -12.72
C LEU A 583 -14.16 10.52 -11.56
N VAL A 584 -13.01 10.81 -10.93
CA VAL A 584 -12.96 11.63 -9.72
C VAL A 584 -13.20 13.11 -9.99
N ARG A 585 -12.56 13.70 -11.01
CA ARG A 585 -12.74 15.13 -11.33
C ARG A 585 -14.19 15.49 -11.67
N PRO A 586 -14.91 14.75 -12.54
CA PRO A 586 -16.34 15.00 -12.79
C PRO A 586 -17.20 14.88 -11.53
N PHE A 587 -16.95 13.88 -10.68
CA PHE A 587 -17.69 13.71 -9.44
C PHE A 587 -17.44 14.84 -8.44
N ILE A 588 -16.18 15.28 -8.29
CA ILE A 588 -15.84 16.46 -7.46
C ILE A 588 -16.54 17.71 -7.98
N ARG A 589 -16.55 17.94 -9.30
CA ARG A 589 -17.29 19.06 -9.91
C ARG A 589 -18.77 19.02 -9.50
N SER A 590 -19.40 17.85 -9.61
CA SER A 590 -20.80 17.68 -9.22
C SER A 590 -21.03 17.96 -7.73
N LEU A 591 -20.19 17.42 -6.85
CA LEU A 591 -20.25 17.71 -5.41
C LEU A 591 -20.16 19.21 -5.12
N MET A 592 -19.27 19.92 -5.81
CA MET A 592 -19.09 21.36 -5.64
C MET A 592 -20.23 22.20 -6.23
N GLN A 593 -20.96 21.66 -7.20
CA GLN A 593 -22.14 22.28 -7.79
C GLN A 593 -23.43 21.92 -7.03
N SER A 594 -23.37 20.96 -6.11
CA SER A 594 -24.51 20.55 -5.29
C SER A 594 -25.02 21.66 -4.36
N THR A 595 -26.30 21.58 -4.01
CA THR A 595 -26.94 22.46 -3.04
C THR A 595 -26.22 22.45 -1.68
N TYR A 596 -25.69 21.31 -1.23
CA TYR A 596 -24.95 21.23 0.04
C TYR A 596 -23.68 22.08 0.02
N PHE A 597 -22.88 21.98 -1.05
CA PHE A 597 -21.68 22.81 -1.18
C PHE A 597 -22.05 24.29 -1.26
N ARG A 598 -23.07 24.62 -2.06
CA ARG A 598 -23.56 25.98 -2.26
C ARG A 598 -24.07 26.63 -0.99
N ARG A 599 -24.62 25.88 -0.05
CA ARG A 599 -25.16 26.39 1.22
C ARG A 599 -24.14 26.49 2.36
N GLY A 600 -22.94 25.93 2.19
CA GLY A 600 -21.98 25.90 3.31
C GLY A 600 -22.20 24.77 4.30
N LEU A 601 -23.02 23.77 3.93
CA LEU A 601 -23.32 22.61 4.77
C LEU A 601 -22.20 21.56 4.75
#